data_AF-A0A3D5E544-F1
#
_entry.id   AF-A0A3D5E544-F1
#
_cell.length_a   1.000
_cell.length_b   1.000
_cell.length_c   1.000
_cell.angle_alpha   90.00
_cell.angle_beta   90.00
_cell.angle_gamma   90.00
#
_symmetry.space_group_name_H-M   'P 1'
#
loop_
_entity.id
_entity.type
_entity.pdbx_description
1 polymer ?
#
loop_
_entity_poly.entity_id
_entity_poly.type
_entity_poly.pdbx_seq_one_letter_code
_entity_poly.pdbx_strand_id
1 'polypeptide(L)'
;MKNFNCIYLLTCCIIIFSCSKELKDGTSQDLKKNLQNVSIPKKSNKSNSVNAKLNSVCNCYKEALSTLDEILVVRNNFNSFDDYTQDEKSVVQVKTLLKQWREIQSYCLQTYKRAMYWENDCYPTDSVEKKRLELNDLGIKS
;
A
#
# COMPACT_ATOMS: atom_id res chain seq x y z
N MET A 1 52.62 -18.46 -1.49
CA MET A 1 51.56 -17.61 -2.06
C MET A 1 50.45 -18.52 -2.55
N LYS A 2 49.20 -18.12 -2.27
CA LYS A 2 47.95 -18.85 -2.51
C LYS A 2 47.81 -19.38 -3.94
N ASN A 3 46.93 -20.37 -4.11
CA ASN A 3 45.77 -20.40 -5.03
C ASN A 3 45.55 -21.87 -5.50
N PHE A 4 44.37 -22.49 -5.51
CA PHE A 4 43.03 -22.30 -4.95
C PHE A 4 42.35 -23.65 -5.16
N ASN A 5 41.66 -24.18 -4.14
CA ASN A 5 40.86 -25.39 -4.23
C ASN A 5 39.70 -25.20 -5.23
N CYS A 6 39.70 -25.93 -6.34
CA CYS A 6 38.56 -26.03 -7.26
C CYS A 6 37.63 -27.16 -6.81
N ILE A 7 36.90 -26.95 -5.71
CA ILE A 7 35.74 -27.77 -5.36
C ILE A 7 34.69 -26.85 -4.77
N TYR A 8 33.68 -26.50 -5.56
CA TYR A 8 32.31 -26.24 -5.11
C TYR A 8 31.41 -26.27 -6.36
N LEU A 9 30.84 -27.42 -6.68
CA LEU A 9 29.45 -27.77 -6.40
C LEU A 9 28.44 -26.79 -7.05
N LEU A 10 28.29 -26.92 -8.36
CA LEU A 10 27.09 -27.50 -9.00
C LEU A 10 25.82 -27.51 -8.13
N THR A 11 25.15 -26.36 -8.00
CA THR A 11 23.70 -26.28 -7.71
C THR A 11 23.06 -25.13 -8.46
N CYS A 12 23.04 -25.21 -9.79
CA CYS A 12 22.10 -24.48 -10.65
C CYS A 12 21.00 -25.45 -11.09
N CYS A 13 19.99 -25.65 -10.24
CA CYS A 13 18.71 -26.21 -10.65
C CYS A 13 17.63 -25.19 -10.31
N ILE A 14 17.42 -24.26 -11.25
CA ILE A 14 16.27 -23.38 -11.31
C ILE A 14 15.04 -24.29 -11.41
N ILE A 15 14.24 -24.33 -10.33
CA ILE A 15 12.94 -24.99 -10.34
C ILE A 15 12.01 -24.10 -11.16
N ILE A 16 11.92 -24.37 -12.46
CA ILE A 16 10.89 -23.81 -13.32
C ILE A 16 9.60 -24.56 -12.96
N PHE A 17 8.75 -23.96 -12.13
CA PHE A 17 7.35 -24.39 -12.02
C PHE A 17 6.66 -24.10 -13.35
N SER A 18 6.75 -25.05 -14.29
CA SER A 18 5.97 -25.04 -15.51
C SER A 18 4.58 -25.57 -15.16
N CYS A 19 3.61 -24.66 -15.00
CA CYS A 19 2.20 -25.00 -14.94
C CYS A 19 1.79 -25.64 -16.28
N SER A 20 1.70 -26.96 -16.31
CA SER A 20 1.02 -27.69 -17.38
C SER A 20 -0.49 -27.48 -17.23
N LYS A 21 -1.10 -26.81 -18.20
CA LYS A 21 -2.53 -26.96 -18.49
C LYS A 21 -2.62 -27.46 -19.93
N GLU A 22 -3.04 -28.71 -20.09
CA GLU A 22 -3.41 -29.26 -21.38
C GLU A 22 -4.51 -28.39 -22.00
N LEU A 23 -4.24 -27.81 -23.17
CA LEU A 23 -5.27 -27.34 -24.07
C LEU A 23 -5.28 -28.26 -25.29
N LYS A 24 -6.39 -28.97 -25.48
CA LYS A 24 -6.70 -29.70 -26.70
C LYS A 24 -6.96 -28.69 -27.82
N ASP A 25 -6.28 -28.89 -28.94
CA ASP A 25 -6.44 -28.16 -30.19
C ASP A 25 -7.82 -28.40 -30.81
N GLY A 26 -8.38 -27.39 -31.47
CA GLY A 26 -9.67 -27.44 -32.13
C GLY A 26 -10.22 -26.08 -32.57
N THR A 27 -9.77 -25.62 -33.73
CA THR A 27 -10.52 -24.79 -34.71
C THR A 27 -10.50 -23.26 -34.56
N SER A 28 -9.72 -22.65 -35.45
CA SER A 28 -9.90 -21.37 -36.16
C SER A 28 -11.10 -20.48 -35.77
N GLN A 29 -10.84 -19.28 -35.22
CA GLN A 29 -11.41 -18.02 -35.72
C GLN A 29 -10.87 -16.77 -34.99
N ASP A 30 -10.53 -15.78 -35.80
CA ASP A 30 -10.53 -14.33 -35.54
C ASP A 30 -9.51 -13.72 -34.56
N LEU A 31 -8.53 -13.07 -35.17
CA LEU A 31 -7.61 -12.10 -34.59
C LEU A 31 -8.37 -10.85 -34.10
N LYS A 32 -8.99 -10.91 -32.92
CA LYS A 32 -9.52 -9.71 -32.25
C LYS A 32 -8.58 -9.26 -31.13
N LYS A 33 -7.77 -8.25 -31.45
CA LYS A 33 -6.96 -7.47 -30.51
C LYS A 33 -7.86 -6.94 -29.38
N ASN A 34 -7.91 -7.67 -28.26
CA ASN A 34 -8.59 -7.25 -27.06
C ASN A 34 -7.69 -6.21 -26.36
N LEU A 35 -7.81 -4.96 -26.81
CA LEU A 35 -7.33 -3.83 -26.04
C LEU A 35 -8.17 -3.86 -24.75
N GLN A 36 -7.59 -4.37 -23.66
CA GLN A 36 -8.26 -4.35 -22.37
C GLN A 36 -8.53 -2.88 -22.04
N ASN A 37 -9.81 -2.52 -22.12
CA ASN A 37 -10.32 -1.25 -21.62
C ASN A 37 -10.09 -1.31 -20.11
N VAL A 38 -8.92 -0.86 -19.65
CA VAL A 38 -8.71 -0.57 -18.23
C VAL A 38 -9.74 0.50 -17.91
N SER A 39 -10.83 0.08 -17.27
CA SER A 39 -11.84 0.98 -16.78
C SER A 39 -11.18 1.84 -15.72
N ILE A 40 -10.74 3.03 -16.13
CA ILE A 40 -10.32 4.09 -15.22
C ILE A 40 -11.49 4.23 -14.23
N PRO A 41 -11.28 4.01 -12.93
CA PRO A 41 -12.34 4.12 -11.94
C PRO A 41 -13.02 5.47 -12.15
N LYS A 42 -14.32 5.42 -12.46
CA LYS A 42 -15.14 6.60 -12.69
C LYS A 42 -14.95 7.50 -11.47
N LYS A 43 -14.37 8.69 -11.68
CA LYS A 43 -14.07 9.67 -10.63
C LYS A 43 -15.32 9.78 -9.75
N SER A 44 -15.24 9.24 -8.52
CA SER A 44 -16.40 9.26 -7.65
C SER A 44 -16.63 10.72 -7.29
N ASN A 45 -17.73 11.29 -7.77
CA ASN A 45 -18.15 12.64 -7.41
C ASN A 45 -18.70 12.67 -5.98
N LYS A 46 -18.09 11.93 -5.06
CA LYS A 46 -18.34 12.10 -3.64
C LYS A 46 -17.51 13.31 -3.21
N SER A 47 -18.08 14.50 -3.43
CA SER A 47 -17.62 15.74 -2.83
C SER A 47 -17.83 15.64 -1.32
N ASN A 48 -16.98 14.86 -0.66
CA ASN A 48 -16.86 14.86 0.79
C ASN A 48 -15.97 16.05 1.17
N SER A 49 -16.36 16.77 2.22
CA SER A 49 -15.59 17.88 2.81
C SER A 49 -14.10 17.57 3.04
N VAL A 50 -13.74 16.30 3.16
CA VAL A 50 -12.36 15.78 3.20
C VAL A 50 -11.52 16.28 2.01
N ASN A 51 -12.06 16.27 0.79
CA ASN A 51 -11.32 16.70 -0.40
C ASN A 51 -10.98 18.19 -0.38
N ALA A 52 -11.78 19.02 0.31
CA ALA A 52 -11.51 20.45 0.42
C ALA A 52 -10.25 20.74 1.25
N LYS A 53 -9.93 19.87 2.22
CA LYS A 53 -8.69 19.94 3.00
C LYS A 53 -7.48 19.49 2.19
N LEU A 54 -7.65 18.53 1.28
CA LEU A 54 -6.58 17.94 0.48
C LEU A 54 -6.18 18.78 -0.75
N ASN A 55 -6.08 20.10 -0.57
CA ASN A 55 -5.90 21.07 -1.68
C ASN A 55 -4.44 21.40 -2.03
N SER A 56 -3.47 20.74 -1.38
CA SER A 56 -2.04 20.81 -1.72
C SER A 56 -1.32 19.52 -1.35
N VAL A 57 -0.09 19.33 -1.87
CA VAL A 57 0.80 18.22 -1.46
C VAL A 57 1.05 18.26 0.05
N CYS A 58 1.28 19.44 0.62
CA CYS A 58 1.50 19.60 2.06
C CYS A 58 0.27 19.24 2.89
N ASN A 59 -0.93 19.61 2.44
CA ASN A 59 -2.14 19.21 3.14
C ASN A 59 -2.41 17.71 3.00
N CYS A 60 -2.06 17.10 1.87
CA CYS A 60 -2.07 15.65 1.73
C CYS A 60 -1.17 14.95 2.75
N TYR A 61 0.07 15.41 2.92
CA TYR A 61 0.96 14.88 3.95
C TYR A 61 0.42 15.13 5.37
N LYS A 62 -0.03 16.35 5.66
CA LYS A 62 -0.58 16.72 6.96
C LYS A 62 -1.74 15.82 7.38
N GLU A 63 -2.75 15.67 6.52
CA GLU A 63 -3.94 14.87 6.84
C GLU A 63 -3.60 13.37 6.90
N ALA A 64 -2.70 12.88 6.04
CA ALA A 64 -2.24 11.49 6.09
C ALA A 64 -1.49 11.18 7.41
N LEU A 65 -0.54 12.03 7.79
CA LEU A 65 0.23 11.89 9.03
C LEU A 65 -0.65 12.01 10.27
N SER A 66 -1.54 13.01 10.30
CA SER A 66 -2.51 13.17 11.40
C SER A 66 -3.39 11.93 11.57
N THR A 67 -3.88 11.35 10.48
CA THR A 67 -4.71 10.15 10.55
C THR A 67 -3.91 8.94 11.07
N LEU A 68 -2.64 8.80 10.68
CA LEU A 68 -1.76 7.75 11.21
C LEU A 68 -1.43 7.96 12.70
N ASP A 69 -1.23 9.21 13.12
CA ASP A 69 -1.02 9.57 14.53
C ASP A 69 -2.24 9.22 15.40
N GLU A 70 -3.45 9.48 14.90
CA GLU A 70 -4.67 9.08 15.62
C GLU A 70 -4.77 7.56 15.77
N ILE A 71 -4.35 6.78 14.77
CA ILE A 71 -4.31 5.32 14.88
C ILE A 71 -3.28 4.90 15.93
N LEU A 72 -2.09 5.49 15.91
CA LEU A 72 -1.03 5.22 16.89
C LEU A 72 -1.50 5.51 18.31
N VAL A 73 -2.17 6.66 18.53
CA VAL A 73 -2.75 7.02 19.84
C VAL A 73 -3.74 5.95 20.33
N VAL A 74 -4.66 5.50 19.47
CA VAL A 74 -5.61 4.45 19.86
C VAL A 74 -4.89 3.15 20.17
N ARG A 75 -3.95 2.73 19.31
CA ARG A 75 -3.24 1.45 19.47
C ARG A 75 -2.32 1.43 20.70
N ASN A 76 -1.67 2.55 21.03
CA ASN A 76 -0.73 2.66 22.15
C ASN A 76 -1.40 2.72 23.52
N ASN A 77 -2.74 2.84 23.59
CA ASN A 77 -3.48 2.68 24.84
C ASN A 77 -3.53 1.22 25.34
N PHE A 78 -3.02 0.27 24.56
CA PHE A 78 -3.03 -1.16 24.87
C PHE A 78 -1.61 -1.73 24.90
N ASN A 79 -1.30 -2.51 25.94
CA ASN A 79 0.03 -3.10 26.13
C ASN A 79 0.38 -4.14 25.06
N SER A 80 -0.61 -4.89 24.59
CA SER A 80 -0.44 -5.93 23.58
C SER A 80 -1.46 -5.81 22.45
N PHE A 81 -1.17 -6.47 21.33
CA PHE A 81 -2.13 -6.57 20.24
C PHE A 81 -3.39 -7.36 20.67
N ASP A 82 -3.22 -8.40 21.48
CA ASP A 82 -4.33 -9.20 21.98
C ASP A 82 -5.28 -8.37 22.85
N ASP A 83 -4.75 -7.55 23.77
CA ASP A 83 -5.57 -6.63 24.59
C ASP A 83 -6.37 -5.66 23.72
N TYR A 84 -5.73 -5.10 22.69
CA TYR A 84 -6.38 -4.23 21.71
C TYR A 84 -7.51 -4.96 20.97
N THR A 85 -7.30 -6.21 20.52
CA THR A 85 -8.31 -6.95 19.76
C THR A 85 -9.54 -7.32 20.57
N GLN A 86 -9.44 -7.33 21.90
CA GLN A 86 -10.58 -7.57 22.79
C GLN A 86 -11.47 -6.33 22.97
N ASP A 87 -10.96 -5.12 22.69
CA ASP A 87 -11.75 -3.89 22.73
C ASP A 87 -12.36 -3.57 21.37
N GLU A 88 -13.59 -4.04 21.13
CA GLU A 88 -14.28 -3.88 19.84
C GLU A 88 -14.38 -2.42 19.40
N LYS A 89 -14.59 -1.49 20.34
CA LYS A 89 -14.72 -0.06 20.06
C LYS A 89 -13.44 0.50 19.45
N SER A 90 -12.28 0.22 20.05
CA SER A 90 -10.98 0.66 19.55
C SER A 90 -10.64 0.00 18.23
N VAL A 91 -10.98 -1.29 18.06
CA VAL A 91 -10.81 -1.99 16.78
C VAL A 91 -11.61 -1.32 15.67
N VAL A 92 -12.88 -0.98 15.91
CA VAL A 92 -13.73 -0.28 14.94
C VAL A 92 -13.20 1.13 14.64
N GLN A 93 -12.69 1.83 15.66
CA GLN A 93 -12.10 3.15 15.49
C GLN A 93 -10.85 3.09 14.60
N VAL A 94 -9.90 2.19 14.88
CA VAL A 94 -8.71 1.99 14.04
C VAL A 94 -9.09 1.59 12.62
N LYS A 95 -10.06 0.68 12.43
CA LYS A 95 -10.55 0.31 11.08
C LYS A 95 -11.11 1.52 10.32
N THR A 96 -11.81 2.41 11.01
CA THR A 96 -12.39 3.63 10.42
C THR A 96 -11.29 4.60 10.00
N LEU A 97 -10.31 4.84 10.88
CA LEU A 97 -9.16 5.69 10.59
C LEU A 97 -8.30 5.13 9.45
N LEU A 98 -8.06 3.81 9.41
CA LEU A 98 -7.35 3.16 8.30
C LEU A 98 -8.07 3.34 6.96
N LYS A 99 -9.40 3.27 6.95
CA LYS A 99 -10.19 3.55 5.75
C LYS A 99 -10.01 5.00 5.31
N GLN A 100 -10.09 5.95 6.24
CA GLN A 100 -9.87 7.37 5.96
C GLN A 100 -8.46 7.63 5.40
N TRP A 101 -7.43 7.02 6.00
CA TRP A 101 -6.05 7.13 5.51
C TRP A 101 -5.92 6.62 4.07
N ARG A 102 -6.53 5.48 3.72
CA ARG A 102 -6.56 4.95 2.34
C ARG A 102 -7.28 5.87 1.37
N GLU A 103 -8.37 6.51 1.81
CA GLU A 103 -9.11 7.49 1.01
C GLU A 103 -8.24 8.74 0.73
N ILE A 104 -7.54 9.26 1.74
CA ILE A 104 -6.58 10.37 1.60
C ILE A 104 -5.47 9.98 0.62
N GLN A 105 -4.82 8.83 0.84
CA GLN A 105 -3.74 8.34 -0.01
C GLN A 105 -4.19 8.24 -1.47
N SER A 106 -5.34 7.60 -1.71
CA SER A 106 -5.90 7.44 -3.06
C SER A 106 -6.17 8.78 -3.73
N TYR A 107 -6.83 9.71 -3.03
CA TYR A 107 -7.14 11.03 -3.56
C TYR A 107 -5.87 11.82 -3.90
N CYS A 108 -4.92 11.87 -2.97
CA CYS A 108 -3.69 12.63 -3.12
C CYS A 108 -2.79 12.10 -4.24
N LEU A 109 -2.65 10.78 -4.35
CA LEU A 109 -1.91 10.15 -5.45
C LEU A 109 -2.59 10.39 -6.81
N GLN A 110 -3.91 10.34 -6.89
CA GLN A 110 -4.62 10.62 -8.15
C GLN A 110 -4.54 12.11 -8.55
N THR A 111 -4.54 13.01 -7.57
CA THR A 111 -4.57 14.46 -7.78
C THR A 111 -3.18 15.03 -8.09
N TYR A 112 -2.20 14.75 -7.23
CA TYR A 112 -0.85 15.33 -7.31
C TYR A 112 0.17 14.40 -7.98
N LYS A 113 -0.17 13.12 -8.16
CA LYS A 113 0.61 12.15 -8.93
C LYS A 113 2.06 12.09 -8.43
N ARG A 114 3.03 12.23 -9.35
CA ARG A 114 4.47 12.19 -9.04
C ARG A 114 4.93 13.23 -8.02
N ALA A 115 4.22 14.35 -7.89
CA ALA A 115 4.59 15.40 -6.94
C ALA A 115 4.48 14.93 -5.48
N MET A 116 3.70 13.87 -5.19
CA MET A 116 3.68 13.24 -3.88
C MET A 116 4.99 12.54 -3.49
N TYR A 117 5.92 12.35 -4.43
CA TYR A 117 7.20 11.66 -4.18
C TYR A 117 8.40 12.60 -4.29
N TRP A 118 8.16 13.89 -4.49
CA TRP A 118 9.21 14.88 -4.57
C TRP A 118 9.51 15.47 -3.20
N GLU A 119 10.73 15.97 -3.04
CA GLU A 119 11.09 16.79 -1.90
C GLU A 119 10.15 18.00 -1.84
N ASN A 120 9.72 18.34 -0.63
CA ASN A 120 8.85 19.45 -0.33
C ASN A 120 9.30 20.11 0.97
N ASP A 121 8.86 21.34 1.19
CA ASP A 121 9.25 22.19 2.31
C ASP A 121 8.50 21.88 3.62
N CYS A 122 7.43 21.08 3.55
CA CYS A 122 6.56 20.84 4.69
C CYS A 122 6.84 19.53 5.43
N TYR A 123 7.19 18.45 4.74
CA TYR A 123 7.44 17.14 5.36
C TYR A 123 8.52 16.34 4.63
N PRO A 124 9.38 15.61 5.36
CA PRO A 124 10.27 14.62 4.76
C PRO A 124 9.47 13.59 3.95
N THR A 125 9.98 13.21 2.77
CA THR A 125 9.29 12.28 1.85
C THR A 125 8.99 10.92 2.49
N ASP A 126 9.83 10.49 3.45
CA ASP A 126 9.71 9.21 4.16
C ASP A 126 8.84 9.25 5.43
N SER A 127 8.31 10.42 5.80
CA SER A 127 7.55 10.61 7.05
C SER A 127 6.33 9.68 7.17
N VAL A 128 5.59 9.50 6.07
CA VAL A 128 4.43 8.60 6.04
C VAL A 128 4.86 7.16 6.22
N GLU A 129 5.93 6.73 5.54
CA GLU A 129 6.41 5.36 5.63
C GLU A 129 6.90 5.02 7.03
N LYS A 130 7.62 5.93 7.70
CA LYS A 130 8.05 5.75 9.09
C LYS A 130 6.89 5.42 10.02
N LYS A 131 5.77 6.15 9.93
CA LYS A 131 4.58 5.89 10.75
C LYS A 131 3.88 4.57 10.40
N ARG A 132 3.88 4.19 9.11
CA ARG A 132 3.34 2.89 8.69
C ARG A 132 4.13 1.72 9.26
N LEU A 133 5.46 1.85 9.29
CA LEU A 133 6.33 0.86 9.91
C LEU A 133 6.07 0.75 11.41
N GLU A 134 5.94 1.88 12.11
CA GLU A 134 5.57 1.90 13.53
C GLU A 134 4.23 1.20 13.80
N LEU A 135 3.21 1.47 12.96
CA LEU A 135 1.93 0.77 13.05
C LEU A 135 2.05 -0.73 12.78
N ASN A 136 2.85 -1.12 11.79
CA ASN A 136 3.09 -2.53 11.47
C ASN A 136 3.74 -3.27 12.65
N ASP A 137 4.70 -2.64 13.33
CA ASP A 137 5.36 -3.18 14.52
C ASP A 137 4.36 -3.39 15.67
N LEU A 138 3.31 -2.57 15.72
CA LEU A 138 2.21 -2.70 16.67
C LEU A 138 1.10 -3.69 16.23
N GLY A 139 1.27 -4.36 15.09
CA GLY A 139 0.31 -5.32 14.52
C GLY A 139 -0.78 -4.69 13.65
N ILE A 140 -0.69 -3.40 13.34
CA ILE A 140 -1.66 -2.68 12.51
C ILE A 140 -1.12 -2.54 11.08
N LYS A 141 -1.73 -3.27 10.14
CA LYS A 141 -1.38 -3.19 8.71
C LYS A 141 -2.07 -2.00 8.05
N SER A 142 -1.31 -0.92 7.89
CA SER A 142 -1.68 0.25 7.07
C SER A 142 -1.13 0.11 5.67
#